data_AF-L9XIP9-F1
#
_entry.id   AF-L9XIP9-F1
#
_cell.length_a   1.000
_cell.length_b   1.000
_cell.length_c   1.000
_cell.angle_alpha   90.00
_cell.angle_beta   90.00
_cell.angle_gamma   90.00
#
_symmetry.space_group_name_H-M   'P 1'
#
loop_
_entity.id
_entity.type
_entity.pdbx_description
1 polymer ?
#
loop_
_entity_poly.entity_id
_entity_poly.type
_entity_poly.pdbx_seq_one_letter_code
_entity_poly.pdbx_strand_id
1 'polypeptide(L)'
;MVDTVVLYRAPSTVADVEAVRDWLEPRIDAAVSVRGRFLDAHRTDDLAERFAEARVPSPYDRETGNTMLGTIRYEERALENPEREGGVLYDGVQVQRALNSALPADERRLETLHVPVLDRAIGTWGDHDGRWHKRVNVLGQPALVSVPGLYEAPAKPEAYYKEKQRHALLSGDAPPREVLENQVEGDFLIEDDPRTTDALYGYALQAVHYLETGEAFCDREECRLFNAHYHEDLFDAQLREPAFCDDHAALYATD
;
A
#
# COMPACT_ATOMS: atom_id res chain seq x y z
N MET A 1 -20.45 10.62 -3.55
CA MET A 1 -20.27 10.50 -5.01
C MET A 1 -19.00 11.19 -5.38
N VAL A 2 -18.05 10.37 -5.79
CA VAL A 2 -16.74 10.67 -6.30
C VAL A 2 -16.93 10.93 -7.79
N ASP A 3 -16.68 12.16 -8.22
CA ASP A 3 -16.78 12.53 -9.64
C ASP A 3 -15.46 12.23 -10.38
N THR A 4 -14.34 12.23 -9.64
CA THR A 4 -13.00 12.10 -10.20
C THR A 4 -12.10 11.25 -9.31
N VAL A 5 -11.38 10.33 -9.92
CA VAL A 5 -10.30 9.55 -9.31
C VAL A 5 -8.97 9.95 -9.95
N VAL A 6 -7.99 10.28 -9.13
CA VAL A 6 -6.64 10.64 -9.55
C VAL A 6 -5.66 9.63 -8.97
N LEU A 7 -5.14 8.76 -9.83
CA LEU A 7 -4.09 7.81 -9.48
C LEU A 7 -2.72 8.48 -9.67
N TYR A 8 -1.79 8.28 -8.74
CA TYR A 8 -0.42 8.81 -8.87
C TYR A 8 0.58 7.68 -9.04
N ARG A 9 1.52 7.85 -9.98
CA ARG A 9 2.56 6.88 -10.30
C ARG A 9 3.59 6.72 -9.18
N ALA A 10 4.13 5.52 -9.03
CA ALA A 10 5.33 5.24 -8.24
C ALA A 10 6.45 4.71 -9.17
N PRO A 11 7.18 5.59 -9.88
CA PRO A 11 8.11 5.19 -10.96
C PRO A 11 9.32 4.36 -10.48
N SER A 12 9.55 4.33 -9.17
CA SER A 12 10.55 3.51 -8.48
C SER A 12 10.07 2.08 -8.19
N THR A 13 8.87 1.69 -8.64
CA THR A 13 8.28 0.36 -8.43
C THR A 13 7.85 -0.26 -9.76
N VAL A 14 7.60 -1.57 -9.76
CA VAL A 14 7.04 -2.30 -10.92
C VAL A 14 5.56 -2.03 -11.19
N ALA A 15 4.87 -1.27 -10.34
CA ALA A 15 3.43 -1.03 -10.47
C ALA A 15 3.11 -0.18 -11.71
N ASP A 16 2.32 -0.74 -12.63
CA ASP A 16 1.78 -0.03 -13.79
C ASP A 16 0.45 0.64 -13.45
N VAL A 17 0.51 1.92 -13.08
CA VAL A 17 -0.66 2.70 -12.70
C VAL A 17 -1.58 3.02 -13.89
N GLU A 18 -1.08 2.97 -15.13
CA GLU A 18 -1.95 3.10 -16.31
C GLU A 18 -2.84 1.86 -16.47
N ALA A 19 -2.27 0.67 -16.29
CA ALA A 19 -3.07 -0.55 -16.27
C ALA A 19 -4.11 -0.55 -15.15
N VAL A 20 -3.78 -0.01 -13.97
CA VAL A 20 -4.76 0.18 -12.87
C VAL A 20 -5.88 1.13 -13.30
N ARG A 21 -5.56 2.21 -14.01
CA ARG A 21 -6.56 3.14 -14.57
C ARG A 21 -7.47 2.42 -15.57
N ASP A 22 -6.88 1.74 -16.55
CA ASP A 22 -7.60 1.00 -17.60
C ASP A 22 -8.54 -0.06 -17.00
N TRP A 23 -8.12 -0.73 -15.92
CA TRP A 23 -8.94 -1.71 -15.24
C TRP A 23 -10.06 -1.06 -14.39
N LEU A 24 -9.78 0.05 -13.71
CA LEU A 24 -10.72 0.69 -12.78
C LEU A 24 -11.82 1.49 -13.52
N GLU A 25 -11.46 2.20 -14.58
CA GLU A 25 -12.33 3.11 -15.33
C GLU A 25 -13.68 2.51 -15.78
N PRO A 26 -13.75 1.30 -16.38
CA PRO A 26 -15.04 0.73 -16.80
C PRO A 26 -15.93 0.24 -15.63
N ARG A 27 -15.43 0.26 -14.38
CA ARG A 27 -16.12 -0.31 -13.20
C ARG A 27 -16.79 0.74 -12.33
N ILE A 28 -16.53 2.04 -12.57
CA ILE A 28 -16.99 3.12 -11.69
C ILE A 28 -17.59 4.27 -12.51
N ASP A 29 -18.54 5.00 -11.91
CA ASP A 29 -19.13 6.19 -12.52
C ASP A 29 -18.33 7.46 -12.15
N ALA A 30 -17.02 7.44 -12.43
CA ALA A 30 -16.12 8.55 -12.13
C ALA A 30 -15.04 8.68 -13.21
N ALA A 31 -14.61 9.91 -13.50
CA ALA A 31 -13.49 10.12 -14.41
C ALA A 31 -12.16 9.68 -13.75
N VAL A 32 -11.40 8.79 -14.39
CA VAL A 32 -10.12 8.30 -13.85
C VAL A 32 -8.96 8.93 -14.62
N SER A 33 -8.00 9.52 -13.89
CA SER A 33 -6.81 10.13 -14.48
C SER A 33 -5.53 9.69 -13.77
N VAL A 34 -4.41 9.66 -14.51
CA VAL A 34 -3.10 9.29 -13.95
C VAL A 34 -2.14 10.48 -13.97
N ARG A 35 -1.67 10.89 -12.80
CA ARG A 35 -0.67 11.95 -12.63
C ARG A 35 0.72 11.36 -12.35
N GLY A 36 1.75 12.21 -12.43
CA GLY A 36 3.12 11.84 -12.03
C GLY A 36 3.20 11.46 -10.56
N ARG A 37 4.40 11.21 -10.05
CA ARG A 37 4.60 10.87 -8.64
C ARG A 37 4.04 11.97 -7.72
N PHE A 38 3.21 11.57 -6.76
CA PHE A 38 2.55 12.51 -5.84
C PHE A 38 3.57 13.40 -5.12
N LEU A 39 4.63 12.78 -4.61
CA LEU A 39 5.70 13.43 -3.84
C LEU A 39 6.57 14.41 -4.66
N ASP A 40 6.39 14.43 -5.99
CA ASP A 40 7.02 15.39 -6.88
C ASP A 40 6.04 16.48 -7.30
N ALA A 41 4.79 16.09 -7.62
CA ALA A 41 3.74 17.01 -8.04
C ALA A 41 3.29 17.98 -6.94
N HIS A 42 3.28 17.51 -5.69
CA HIS A 42 2.76 18.24 -4.53
C HIS A 42 3.82 18.41 -3.44
N ARG A 43 5.10 18.51 -3.81
CA ARG A 43 6.18 18.68 -2.82
C ARG A 43 6.06 20.05 -2.13
N THR A 44 6.00 20.04 -0.81
CA THR A 44 6.09 21.25 0.04
C THR A 44 7.40 21.28 0.80
N ASP A 45 7.82 22.47 1.25
CA ASP A 45 9.09 22.66 1.98
C ASP A 45 9.14 21.88 3.31
N ASP A 46 7.98 21.66 3.95
CA ASP A 46 7.84 20.94 5.21
C ASP A 46 7.62 19.42 5.04
N LEU A 47 7.50 18.91 3.81
CA LEU A 47 7.13 17.52 3.58
C LEU A 47 8.18 16.54 4.13
N ALA A 48 9.46 16.86 3.98
CA ALA A 48 10.56 16.06 4.51
C ALA A 48 10.51 15.96 6.04
N GLU A 49 10.16 17.05 6.72
CA GLU A 49 10.01 17.09 8.17
C GLU A 49 8.82 16.23 8.63
N ARG A 50 7.68 16.34 7.95
CA ARG A 50 6.50 15.51 8.25
C ARG A 50 6.75 14.02 8.04
N PHE A 51 7.51 13.64 7.00
CA PHE A 51 7.91 12.25 6.81
C PHE A 51 8.89 11.77 7.88
N ALA A 52 9.77 12.64 8.37
CA ALA A 52 10.69 12.33 9.48
C ALA A 52 9.92 12.07 10.78
N GLU A 53 8.88 12.85 11.07
CA GLU A 53 7.95 12.63 12.20
C GLU A 53 7.13 11.34 12.05
N ALA A 54 6.74 11.00 10.82
CA ALA A 54 5.92 9.82 10.55
C ALA A 54 6.70 8.50 10.65
N ARG A 55 8.04 8.50 10.76
CA ARG A 55 8.80 7.24 10.82
C ARG A 55 8.41 6.40 12.04
N VAL A 56 8.43 5.09 11.87
CA VAL A 56 8.21 4.11 12.94
C VAL A 56 9.57 3.50 13.30
N PRO A 57 10.22 3.96 14.39
CA PRO A 57 11.55 3.48 14.77
C PRO A 57 11.50 2.09 15.42
N SER A 58 10.38 1.72 16.02
CA SER A 58 10.17 0.44 16.72
C SER A 58 8.76 -0.08 16.47
N PRO A 59 8.57 -1.36 16.11
CA PRO A 59 7.24 -1.92 15.92
C PRO A 59 6.45 -2.07 17.22
N TYR A 60 7.10 -2.02 18.39
CA TYR A 60 6.47 -2.23 19.70
C TYR A 60 6.30 -0.95 20.50
N ASP A 61 6.69 0.20 19.95
CA ASP A 61 6.50 1.50 20.56
C ASP A 61 5.53 2.33 19.72
N ARG A 62 4.54 2.95 20.37
CA ARG A 62 3.57 3.80 19.69
C ARG A 62 4.19 5.11 19.21
N GLU A 63 5.27 5.55 19.85
CA GLU A 63 5.96 6.77 19.45
C GLU A 63 6.53 6.65 18.03
N THR A 64 6.35 7.72 17.25
CA THR A 64 6.89 7.84 15.90
C THR A 64 8.18 8.64 15.90
N GLY A 65 8.62 9.08 14.73
CA GLY A 65 9.93 9.65 14.49
C GLY A 65 10.12 11.03 15.11
N ASN A 66 11.23 11.64 14.72
CA ASN A 66 11.67 12.93 15.24
C ASN A 66 12.20 13.80 14.11
N THR A 67 12.31 15.09 14.39
CA THR A 67 12.76 16.12 13.46
C THR A 67 14.25 16.45 13.60
N MET A 68 15.07 15.48 14.06
CA MET A 68 16.52 15.68 14.05
C MET A 68 17.00 15.93 12.63
N LEU A 69 17.95 16.87 12.47
CA LEU A 69 18.45 17.30 11.15
C LEU A 69 18.92 16.13 10.27
N GLY A 70 19.50 15.08 10.85
CA GLY A 70 19.91 13.87 10.13
C GLY A 70 18.74 13.09 9.53
N THR A 71 17.62 13.02 10.24
CA THR A 71 16.37 12.35 9.81
C THR A 71 15.72 13.15 8.68
N ILE A 72 15.58 14.47 8.86
CA ILE A 72 15.02 15.36 7.81
C ILE A 72 15.87 15.28 6.55
N ARG A 73 17.20 15.36 6.67
CA ARG A 73 18.11 15.25 5.51
C ARG A 73 18.04 13.91 4.80
N TYR A 74 17.74 12.82 5.52
CA TYR A 74 17.45 11.56 4.85
C TYR A 74 16.16 11.69 4.03
N GLU A 75 15.09 12.25 4.59
CA GLU A 75 13.82 12.40 3.86
C GLU A 75 13.96 13.31 2.65
N GLU A 76 14.67 14.43 2.77
CA GLU A 76 14.99 15.29 1.62
C GLU A 76 15.63 14.47 0.48
N ARG A 77 16.66 13.68 0.81
CA ARG A 77 17.33 12.82 -0.18
C ARG A 77 16.43 11.72 -0.74
N ALA A 78 15.59 11.10 0.08
CA ALA A 78 14.67 10.04 -0.33
C ALA A 78 13.47 10.58 -1.13
N LEU A 79 13.09 11.83 -0.92
CA LEU A 79 12.13 12.52 -1.77
C LEU A 79 12.77 12.81 -3.12
N GLU A 80 13.99 13.35 -3.16
CA GLU A 80 14.74 13.63 -4.40
C GLU A 80 15.14 12.39 -5.20
N ASN A 81 15.53 11.31 -4.50
CA ASN A 81 16.10 10.08 -5.07
C ASN A 81 15.36 8.89 -4.43
N PRO A 82 14.11 8.61 -4.84
CA PRO A 82 13.27 7.55 -4.26
C PRO A 82 13.93 6.17 -4.21
N GLU A 83 14.75 5.85 -5.21
CA GLU A 83 15.48 4.58 -5.31
C GLU A 83 16.55 4.37 -4.21
N ARG A 84 16.84 5.42 -3.42
CA ARG A 84 17.75 5.36 -2.26
C ARG A 84 17.02 5.21 -0.93
N GLU A 85 15.69 5.19 -0.96
CA GLU A 85 14.87 4.85 0.19
C GLU A 85 15.03 3.35 0.50
N GLY A 86 14.91 2.97 1.76
CA GLY A 86 14.91 1.56 2.12
C GLY A 86 14.84 1.31 3.61
N GLY A 87 14.02 0.33 3.99
CA GLY A 87 13.95 -0.21 5.36
C GLY A 87 13.25 0.69 6.37
N VAL A 88 12.56 1.74 5.94
CA VAL A 88 11.79 2.63 6.83
C VAL A 88 10.31 2.26 6.76
N LEU A 89 9.70 2.08 7.93
CA LEU A 89 8.25 2.01 8.08
C LEU A 89 7.73 3.39 8.47
N TYR A 90 6.62 3.82 7.89
CA TYR A 90 5.96 5.07 8.24
C TYR A 90 4.57 4.81 8.85
N ASP A 91 4.15 5.67 9.77
CA ASP A 91 2.76 5.80 10.19
C ASP A 91 1.94 6.30 9.00
N GLY A 92 1.14 5.39 8.44
CA GLY A 92 0.31 5.66 7.28
C GLY A 92 -0.74 6.74 7.52
N VAL A 93 -1.19 6.95 8.77
CA VAL A 93 -2.14 8.04 9.10
C VAL A 93 -1.42 9.39 9.09
N GLN A 94 -0.20 9.46 9.62
CA GLN A 94 0.60 10.69 9.55
C GLN A 94 1.00 11.01 8.11
N VAL A 95 1.42 10.01 7.32
CA VAL A 95 1.69 10.17 5.89
C VAL A 95 0.43 10.66 5.17
N GLN A 96 -0.73 10.05 5.41
CA GLN A 96 -1.99 10.46 4.77
C GLN A 96 -2.31 11.94 5.07
N ARG A 97 -2.14 12.38 6.32
CA ARG A 97 -2.35 13.78 6.71
C ARG A 97 -1.34 14.73 6.06
N ALA A 98 -0.08 14.32 5.95
CA ALA A 98 0.94 15.09 5.27
C ALA A 98 0.60 15.28 3.78
N LEU A 99 0.23 14.19 3.08
CA LEU A 99 -0.16 14.25 1.68
C LEU A 99 -1.46 15.05 1.47
N ASN A 100 -2.46 14.86 2.32
CA ASN A 100 -3.69 15.66 2.27
C ASN A 100 -3.40 17.16 2.43
N SER A 101 -2.49 17.51 3.36
CA SER A 101 -2.09 18.90 3.59
C SER A 101 -1.31 19.52 2.43
N ALA A 102 -0.71 18.70 1.56
CA ALA A 102 0.06 19.14 0.41
C ALA A 102 -0.78 19.35 -0.86
N LEU A 103 -1.96 18.71 -0.95
CA LEU A 103 -2.88 18.87 -2.09
C LEU A 103 -3.36 20.32 -2.25
N PRO A 104 -3.67 20.80 -3.46
CA PRO A 104 -4.40 22.05 -3.66
C PRO A 104 -5.74 22.05 -2.89
N ALA A 105 -6.08 23.17 -2.25
CA ALA A 105 -7.25 23.23 -1.35
C ALA A 105 -8.58 22.89 -2.05
N ASP A 106 -8.70 23.23 -3.34
CA ASP A 106 -9.84 22.94 -4.21
C ASP A 106 -9.91 21.49 -4.69
N GLU A 107 -8.82 20.73 -4.59
CA GLU A 107 -8.77 19.30 -4.91
C GLU A 107 -9.02 18.39 -3.68
N ARG A 108 -9.06 18.93 -2.45
CA ARG A 108 -9.24 18.12 -1.21
C ARG A 108 -10.69 17.71 -0.88
N ARG A 109 -11.63 18.06 -1.75
CA ARG A 109 -13.06 17.82 -1.58
C ARG A 109 -13.41 16.35 -1.86
N LEU A 110 -14.52 15.86 -1.29
CA LEU A 110 -14.87 14.43 -1.36
C LEU A 110 -15.27 13.96 -2.77
N GLU A 111 -15.54 14.89 -3.70
CA GLU A 111 -15.81 14.51 -5.08
C GLU A 111 -14.53 14.16 -5.87
N THR A 112 -13.33 14.46 -5.34
CA THR A 112 -12.05 14.08 -5.94
C THR A 112 -11.33 13.07 -5.05
N LEU A 113 -11.25 11.81 -5.47
CA LEU A 113 -10.44 10.79 -4.82
C LEU A 113 -9.00 10.81 -5.32
N HIS A 114 -8.07 11.11 -4.43
CA HIS A 114 -6.64 10.96 -4.70
C HIS A 114 -6.15 9.62 -4.19
N VAL A 115 -5.48 8.84 -5.06
CA VAL A 115 -4.89 7.54 -4.72
C VAL A 115 -3.39 7.52 -5.07
N PRO A 116 -2.52 7.93 -4.14
CA PRO A 116 -1.09 7.80 -4.31
C PRO A 116 -0.65 6.35 -4.18
N VAL A 117 -0.09 5.79 -5.25
CA VAL A 117 0.74 4.58 -5.17
C VAL A 117 2.10 5.00 -4.61
N LEU A 118 2.55 4.30 -3.58
CA LEU A 118 3.75 4.63 -2.81
C LEU A 118 4.79 3.52 -2.94
N ASP A 119 6.03 3.97 -3.06
CA ASP A 119 7.27 3.18 -3.00
C ASP A 119 7.76 2.96 -1.56
N ARG A 120 6.90 3.24 -0.56
CA ARG A 120 7.26 3.24 0.86
C ARG A 120 6.37 2.31 1.67
N ALA A 121 6.95 1.57 2.60
CA ALA A 121 6.21 0.74 3.53
C ALA A 121 5.45 1.60 4.54
N ILE A 122 4.14 1.41 4.66
CA ILE A 122 3.30 2.11 5.64
C ILE A 122 2.70 1.12 6.62
N GLY A 123 2.36 1.60 7.81
CA GLY A 123 1.69 0.82 8.84
C GLY A 123 0.75 1.66 9.68
N THR A 124 -0.02 0.98 10.52
CA THR A 124 -0.94 1.60 11.48
C THR A 124 -0.76 0.94 12.84
N TRP A 125 -0.93 1.71 13.92
CA TRP A 125 -0.88 1.18 15.28
C TRP A 125 -2.11 0.32 15.57
N GLY A 126 -1.90 -0.92 16.01
CA GLY A 126 -2.94 -1.81 16.48
C GLY A 126 -3.25 -1.56 17.95
N ASP A 127 -4.31 -0.83 18.27
CA ASP A 127 -4.72 -0.65 19.68
C ASP A 127 -5.11 -1.99 20.37
N HIS A 128 -5.40 -3.03 19.59
CA HIS A 128 -5.80 -4.35 20.09
C HIS A 128 -4.63 -5.22 20.58
N ASP A 129 -3.44 -5.05 20.03
CA ASP A 129 -2.25 -5.85 20.35
C ASP A 129 -0.99 -5.02 20.66
N GLY A 130 -1.10 -3.69 20.62
CA GLY A 130 -0.06 -2.77 21.08
C GLY A 130 1.19 -2.79 20.21
N ARG A 131 1.05 -2.93 18.90
CA ARG A 131 2.17 -2.88 17.94
C ARG A 131 1.78 -2.29 16.59
N TRP A 132 2.78 -1.88 15.83
CA TRP A 132 2.63 -1.45 14.45
C TRP A 132 2.39 -2.64 13.53
N HIS A 133 1.37 -2.51 12.68
CA HIS A 133 1.08 -3.46 11.61
C HIS A 133 1.32 -2.76 10.28
N LYS A 134 2.14 -3.38 9.42
CA LYS A 134 2.25 -2.95 8.03
C LYS A 134 0.87 -3.04 7.35
N ARG A 135 0.63 -2.19 6.36
CA ARG A 135 -0.61 -2.13 5.59
C ARG A 135 -0.30 -2.02 4.11
N VAL A 136 -1.15 -2.66 3.30
CA VAL A 136 -1.14 -2.45 1.85
C VAL A 136 -1.79 -1.11 1.52
N ASN A 137 -2.90 -0.76 2.18
CA ASN A 137 -3.55 0.52 2.00
C ASN A 137 -3.94 1.21 3.31
N VAL A 138 -4.16 2.52 3.22
CA VAL A 138 -4.81 3.33 4.25
C VAL A 138 -5.93 4.09 3.56
N LEU A 139 -7.16 3.66 3.82
CA LEU A 139 -8.37 4.26 3.26
C LEU A 139 -8.59 5.67 3.82
N GLY A 140 -9.31 6.51 3.07
CA GLY A 140 -9.54 7.92 3.41
C GLY A 140 -9.09 8.87 2.30
N GLN A 141 -8.66 10.07 2.68
CA GLN A 141 -8.35 11.14 1.74
C GLN A 141 -6.98 11.78 2.03
N PRO A 142 -5.98 11.62 1.14
CA PRO A 142 -5.95 10.68 0.02
C PRO A 142 -5.98 9.22 0.50
N ALA A 143 -6.41 8.27 -0.33
CA ALA A 143 -6.28 6.85 -0.04
C ALA A 143 -4.87 6.37 -0.44
N LEU A 144 -4.10 5.86 0.51
CA LEU A 144 -2.73 5.43 0.25
C LEU A 144 -2.70 3.98 -0.20
N VAL A 145 -1.88 3.66 -1.20
CA VAL A 145 -1.60 2.28 -1.62
C VAL A 145 -0.09 2.08 -1.64
N SER A 146 0.43 1.15 -0.83
CA SER A 146 1.85 0.88 -0.64
C SER A 146 2.26 -0.39 -1.39
N VAL A 147 3.14 -0.25 -2.38
CA VAL A 147 3.71 -1.39 -3.10
C VAL A 147 4.54 -2.28 -2.16
N PRO A 148 5.43 -1.74 -1.29
CA PRO A 148 6.08 -2.57 -0.28
C PRO A 148 5.08 -3.22 0.69
N GLY A 149 4.00 -2.53 1.04
CA GLY A 149 2.93 -3.09 1.86
C GLY A 149 2.37 -4.39 1.27
N LEU A 150 2.24 -4.49 -0.05
CA LEU A 150 1.68 -5.64 -0.75
C LEU A 150 2.42 -6.96 -0.46
N TYR A 151 3.76 -6.92 -0.46
CA TYR A 151 4.60 -8.11 -0.28
C TYR A 151 5.21 -8.23 1.13
N GLU A 152 4.97 -7.25 2.01
CA GLU A 152 5.50 -7.25 3.39
C GLU A 152 4.44 -7.29 4.48
N ALA A 153 3.22 -6.80 4.23
CA ALA A 153 2.19 -6.70 5.25
C ALA A 153 1.46 -8.02 5.52
N PRO A 154 0.98 -8.75 4.49
CA PRO A 154 0.33 -10.03 4.74
C PRO A 154 1.36 -11.07 5.20
N ALA A 155 0.99 -11.89 6.18
CA ALA A 155 1.83 -12.98 6.62
C ALA A 155 2.07 -13.98 5.48
N LYS A 156 3.30 -14.48 5.37
CA LYS A 156 3.65 -15.49 4.36
C LYS A 156 3.12 -16.88 4.76
N PRO A 157 3.05 -17.84 3.84
CA PRO A 157 2.68 -19.22 4.17
C PRO A 157 3.55 -19.83 5.27
N GLU A 158 3.01 -20.76 6.06
CA GLU A 158 3.72 -21.41 7.16
C GLU A 158 5.03 -22.09 6.70
N ALA A 159 5.03 -22.64 5.49
CA ALA A 159 6.20 -23.25 4.86
C ALA A 159 7.41 -22.30 4.78
N TYR A 160 7.16 -21.01 4.55
CA TYR A 160 8.21 -19.98 4.51
C TYR A 160 8.94 -19.89 5.85
N TYR A 161 8.19 -19.91 6.96
CA TYR A 161 8.76 -19.83 8.29
C TYR A 161 9.46 -21.13 8.71
N LYS A 162 8.93 -22.29 8.29
CA LYS A 162 9.58 -23.59 8.51
C LYS A 162 10.95 -23.65 7.85
N GLU A 163 11.06 -23.23 6.60
CA GLU A 163 12.35 -23.18 5.90
C GLU A 163 13.29 -22.13 6.52
N LYS A 164 12.79 -20.95 6.87
CA LYS A 164 13.58 -19.95 7.60
C LYS A 164 14.17 -20.49 8.91
N GLN A 165 13.37 -21.22 9.68
CA GLN A 165 13.82 -21.85 10.93
C GLN A 165 14.83 -22.96 10.67
N ARG A 166 14.59 -23.81 9.66
CA ARG A 166 15.50 -24.89 9.28
C ARG A 166 16.88 -24.36 8.90
N HIS A 167 16.94 -23.29 8.10
CA HIS A 167 18.21 -22.66 7.76
C HIS A 167 18.89 -22.07 9.00
N ALA A 168 18.18 -21.30 9.83
CA ALA A 168 18.76 -20.75 11.05
C ALA A 168 19.38 -21.82 11.97
N LEU A 169 18.77 -23.02 12.04
CA LEU A 169 19.32 -24.16 12.78
C LEU A 169 20.59 -24.76 12.14
N LEU A 170 20.72 -24.69 10.82
CA LEU A 170 21.85 -25.27 10.07
C LEU A 170 23.03 -24.30 9.93
N SER A 171 22.77 -23.01 9.67
CA SER A 171 23.77 -21.98 9.42
C SER A 171 24.04 -21.05 10.60
N GLY A 172 23.23 -21.10 11.66
CA GLY A 172 23.33 -20.18 12.81
C GLY A 172 22.71 -18.80 12.57
N ASP A 173 22.48 -18.44 11.30
CA ASP A 173 21.81 -17.21 10.87
C ASP A 173 20.65 -17.51 9.94
N ALA A 174 19.65 -16.59 9.92
CA ALA A 174 18.61 -16.64 8.91
C ALA A 174 19.21 -16.29 7.52
N PRO A 175 18.88 -17.06 6.48
CA PRO A 175 19.38 -16.82 5.13
C PRO A 175 18.79 -15.51 4.57
N PRO A 176 19.44 -14.90 3.54
CA PRO A 176 18.90 -13.72 2.88
C PRO A 176 17.46 -13.95 2.40
N ARG A 177 16.64 -12.89 2.45
CA ARG A 177 15.21 -12.95 2.09
C ARG A 177 14.98 -13.59 0.73
N GLU A 178 15.71 -13.14 -0.28
CA GLU A 178 15.66 -13.65 -1.67
C GLU A 178 15.95 -15.16 -1.75
N VAL A 179 16.85 -15.68 -0.92
CA VAL A 179 17.20 -17.11 -0.91
C VAL A 179 16.05 -17.94 -0.37
N LEU A 180 15.36 -17.48 0.67
CA LEU A 180 14.16 -18.16 1.19
C LEU A 180 13.00 -18.12 0.20
N GLU A 181 12.80 -16.97 -0.42
CA GLU A 181 11.71 -16.75 -1.36
C GLU A 181 11.85 -17.64 -2.59
N ASN A 182 13.06 -17.90 -3.08
CA ASN A 182 13.31 -18.81 -4.19
C ASN A 182 13.18 -20.31 -3.83
N GLN A 183 13.19 -20.66 -2.54
CA GLN A 183 13.18 -22.05 -2.08
C GLN A 183 11.82 -22.55 -1.62
N VAL A 184 10.88 -21.63 -1.39
CA VAL A 184 9.54 -21.95 -0.90
C VAL A 184 8.58 -21.76 -2.06
N GLU A 185 8.06 -22.87 -2.59
CA GLU A 185 6.93 -22.81 -3.50
C GLU A 185 5.69 -22.34 -2.71
N GLY A 186 4.98 -21.33 -3.22
CA GLY A 186 3.77 -20.83 -2.59
C GLY A 186 3.24 -19.55 -3.21
N ASP A 187 1.98 -19.26 -2.90
CA ASP A 187 1.29 -18.05 -3.31
C ASP A 187 1.64 -16.90 -2.35
N PHE A 188 2.83 -16.34 -2.53
CA PHE A 188 3.21 -15.07 -1.92
C PHE A 188 3.90 -14.16 -2.94
N LEU A 189 3.84 -12.86 -2.67
CA LEU A 189 4.47 -11.83 -3.48
C LEU A 189 5.84 -11.49 -2.89
N ILE A 190 6.73 -11.04 -3.76
CA ILE A 190 8.07 -10.57 -3.41
C ILE A 190 8.29 -9.16 -3.97
N GLU A 191 9.44 -8.57 -3.66
CA GLU A 191 9.86 -7.32 -4.26
C GLU A 191 9.94 -7.48 -5.79
N ASP A 192 9.46 -6.48 -6.53
CA ASP A 192 9.39 -6.46 -7.99
C ASP A 192 8.60 -7.62 -8.64
N ASP A 193 7.66 -8.25 -7.91
CA ASP A 193 6.84 -9.32 -8.45
C ASP A 193 5.98 -8.82 -9.64
N PRO A 194 5.98 -9.52 -10.80
CA PRO A 194 5.22 -9.10 -11.98
C PRO A 194 3.70 -9.07 -11.76
N ARG A 195 3.19 -9.74 -10.72
CA ARG A 195 1.76 -9.74 -10.35
C ARG A 195 1.34 -8.51 -9.54
N THR A 196 2.29 -7.63 -9.19
CA THR A 196 2.04 -6.43 -8.37
C THR A 196 0.89 -5.60 -8.96
N THR A 197 0.94 -5.25 -10.25
CA THR A 197 -0.08 -4.44 -10.90
C THR A 197 -1.47 -5.04 -10.78
N ASP A 198 -1.60 -6.35 -11.06
CA ASP A 198 -2.89 -7.03 -11.01
C ASP A 198 -3.47 -7.06 -9.59
N ALA A 199 -2.59 -7.19 -8.58
CA ALA A 199 -3.01 -7.12 -7.19
C ALA A 199 -3.45 -5.72 -6.76
N LEU A 200 -2.89 -4.65 -7.34
CA LEU A 200 -3.27 -3.28 -7.02
C LEU A 200 -4.68 -2.89 -7.49
N TYR A 201 -5.26 -3.62 -8.44
CA TYR A 201 -6.61 -3.37 -8.94
C TYR A 201 -7.65 -3.32 -7.82
N GLY A 202 -7.70 -4.33 -6.94
CA GLY A 202 -8.65 -4.35 -5.84
C GLY A 202 -8.37 -3.25 -4.82
N TYR A 203 -7.12 -2.96 -4.49
CA TYR A 203 -6.77 -1.88 -3.54
C TYR A 203 -7.15 -0.48 -4.05
N ALA A 204 -7.03 -0.23 -5.36
CA ALA A 204 -7.52 1.01 -5.96
C ALA A 204 -9.06 1.09 -5.91
N LEU A 205 -9.76 -0.02 -6.16
CA LEU A 205 -11.21 -0.06 -6.06
C LEU A 205 -11.70 0.07 -4.61
N GLN A 206 -11.00 -0.51 -3.63
CA GLN A 206 -11.29 -0.34 -2.19
C GLN A 206 -11.30 1.13 -1.79
N ALA A 207 -10.37 1.94 -2.33
CA ALA A 207 -10.35 3.38 -2.09
C ALA A 207 -11.62 4.08 -2.59
N VAL A 208 -12.07 3.72 -3.80
CA VAL A 208 -13.31 4.25 -4.39
C VAL A 208 -14.51 3.81 -3.57
N HIS A 209 -14.62 2.50 -3.32
CA HIS A 209 -15.74 1.90 -2.60
C HIS A 209 -15.91 2.51 -1.21
N TYR A 210 -14.81 2.66 -0.45
CA TYR A 210 -14.85 3.27 0.87
C TYR A 210 -15.34 4.71 0.84
N LEU A 211 -14.91 5.51 -0.13
CA LEU A 211 -15.32 6.91 -0.21
C LEU A 211 -16.79 7.07 -0.63
N GLU A 212 -17.30 6.13 -1.43
CA GLU A 212 -18.71 6.12 -1.86
C GLU A 212 -19.67 5.61 -0.78
N THR A 213 -19.28 4.57 -0.06
CA THR A 213 -20.20 3.81 0.80
C THR A 213 -19.91 3.94 2.29
N GLY A 214 -18.68 4.28 2.66
CA GLY A 214 -18.17 4.20 4.02
C GLY A 214 -17.82 2.78 4.49
N GLU A 215 -18.04 1.76 3.65
CA GLU A 215 -17.64 0.37 3.93
C GLU A 215 -16.15 0.19 3.66
N ALA A 216 -15.41 -0.25 4.69
CA ALA A 216 -13.96 -0.37 4.60
C ALA A 216 -13.53 -1.58 3.78
N PHE A 217 -14.06 -2.76 4.11
CA PHE A 217 -13.65 -4.03 3.52
C PHE A 217 -14.81 -5.01 3.50
N CYS A 218 -14.86 -5.84 2.45
CA CYS A 218 -15.79 -6.95 2.36
C CYS A 218 -15.39 -8.07 3.33
N ASP A 219 -16.38 -8.80 3.85
CA ASP A 219 -16.16 -9.97 4.73
C ASP A 219 -15.92 -11.28 3.96
N ARG A 220 -15.97 -11.26 2.62
CA ARG A 220 -15.77 -12.45 1.77
C ARG A 220 -14.31 -12.52 1.32
N GLU A 221 -13.59 -13.56 1.76
CA GLU A 221 -12.14 -13.73 1.55
C GLU A 221 -11.74 -13.71 0.07
N GLU A 222 -12.60 -14.23 -0.81
CA GLU A 222 -12.34 -14.29 -2.26
C GLU A 222 -12.66 -12.98 -3.00
N CYS A 223 -13.26 -11.99 -2.33
CA CYS A 223 -13.60 -10.73 -2.98
C CYS A 223 -12.40 -9.78 -3.03
N ARG A 224 -12.18 -9.09 -4.16
CA ARG A 224 -11.15 -8.03 -4.28
C ARG A 224 -11.25 -6.90 -3.26
N LEU A 225 -12.38 -6.75 -2.58
CA LEU A 225 -12.57 -5.77 -1.51
C LEU A 225 -12.24 -6.32 -0.10
N PHE A 226 -11.75 -7.55 0.00
CA PHE A 226 -11.30 -8.17 1.24
C PHE A 226 -9.98 -7.57 1.75
N ASN A 227 -9.82 -7.54 3.08
CA ASN A 227 -8.59 -7.14 3.75
C ASN A 227 -7.74 -8.36 4.10
N ALA A 228 -6.98 -8.86 3.13
CA ALA A 228 -6.12 -10.03 3.32
C ALA A 228 -5.03 -9.79 4.38
N HIS A 229 -4.97 -10.69 5.37
CA HIS A 229 -3.92 -10.68 6.41
C HIS A 229 -2.86 -11.75 6.16
N TYR A 230 -3.16 -12.74 5.32
CA TYR A 230 -2.21 -13.72 4.80
C TYR A 230 -2.05 -13.56 3.30
N HIS A 231 -0.90 -13.96 2.79
CA HIS A 231 -0.63 -13.94 1.35
C HIS A 231 -1.53 -14.90 0.58
N GLU A 232 -1.92 -16.04 1.17
CA GLU A 232 -2.86 -16.97 0.54
C GLU A 232 -4.20 -16.28 0.27
N ASP A 233 -4.78 -15.62 1.27
CA ASP A 233 -6.01 -14.83 1.11
C ASP A 233 -5.83 -13.66 0.13
N LEU A 234 -4.65 -13.04 0.09
CA LEU A 234 -4.37 -11.97 -0.87
C LEU A 234 -4.45 -12.50 -2.30
N PHE A 235 -3.90 -13.69 -2.56
CA PHE A 235 -3.98 -14.33 -3.86
C PHE A 235 -5.40 -14.71 -4.23
N ASP A 236 -6.15 -15.28 -3.27
CA ASP A 236 -7.56 -15.60 -3.45
C ASP A 236 -8.37 -14.35 -3.80
N ALA A 237 -8.22 -13.28 -3.03
CA ALA A 237 -8.94 -12.02 -3.24
C ALA A 237 -8.52 -11.29 -4.52
N GLN A 238 -7.22 -11.17 -4.79
CA GLN A 238 -6.70 -10.23 -5.78
C GLN A 238 -6.36 -10.87 -7.12
N LEU A 239 -5.98 -12.15 -7.14
CA LEU A 239 -5.35 -12.78 -8.31
C LEU A 239 -6.12 -14.00 -8.84
N ARG A 240 -7.19 -14.44 -8.17
CA ARG A 240 -8.03 -15.56 -8.61
C ARG A 240 -9.44 -15.10 -8.95
N GLU A 241 -10.15 -15.96 -9.68
CA GLU A 241 -11.56 -15.77 -10.03
C GLU A 241 -12.45 -16.62 -9.11
N PRO A 242 -13.67 -16.16 -8.79
CA PRO A 242 -14.28 -14.90 -9.24
C PRO A 242 -13.69 -13.66 -8.53
N ALA A 243 -13.50 -12.56 -9.26
CA ALA A 243 -12.93 -11.33 -8.71
C ALA A 243 -13.78 -10.66 -7.60
N PHE A 244 -15.08 -10.95 -7.53
CA PHE A 244 -16.01 -10.33 -6.59
C PHE A 244 -16.99 -11.36 -6.01
N CYS A 245 -17.48 -11.11 -4.79
CA CYS A 245 -18.68 -11.78 -4.29
C CYS A 245 -19.92 -11.28 -5.05
N ASP A 246 -21.05 -11.99 -4.94
CA ASP A 246 -22.29 -11.68 -5.67
C ASP A 246 -22.73 -10.21 -5.51
N ASP A 247 -22.64 -9.67 -4.29
CA ASP A 247 -23.04 -8.28 -4.00
C ASP A 247 -22.15 -7.26 -4.72
N HIS A 248 -20.83 -7.47 -4.70
CA HIS A 248 -19.88 -6.57 -5.35
C HIS A 248 -19.76 -6.81 -6.86
N ALA A 249 -20.07 -8.01 -7.34
CA ALA A 249 -20.20 -8.29 -8.77
C ALA A 249 -21.33 -7.47 -9.38
N ALA A 250 -22.46 -7.32 -8.67
CA ALA A 250 -23.57 -6.47 -9.12
C ALA A 250 -23.19 -4.98 -9.25
N LEU A 251 -22.12 -4.53 -8.58
CA LEU A 251 -21.64 -3.15 -8.62
C LEU A 251 -20.48 -2.95 -9.60
N TYR A 252 -19.54 -3.91 -9.66
CA TYR A 252 -18.22 -3.71 -10.26
C TYR A 252 -17.84 -4.75 -11.32
N ALA A 253 -18.64 -5.80 -11.53
CA ALA A 253 -18.40 -6.70 -12.65
C ALA A 253 -18.65 -5.96 -13.97
N THR A 254 -17.79 -6.23 -14.95
CA THR A 254 -17.94 -5.74 -16.32
C THR A 254 -18.29 -6.94 -17.20
N ASP A 255 -19.27 -6.78 -18.09
CA ASP A 255 -19.65 -7.79 -19.08
C ASP A 255 -18.52 -8.15 -20.07
#